data_AF-A0A9Q3ZDG9-F1
#
_entry.id   AF-A0A9Q3ZDG9-F1
#
_cell.length_a   1.000
_cell.length_b   1.000
_cell.length_c   1.000
_cell.angle_alpha   90.00
_cell.angle_beta   90.00
_cell.angle_gamma   90.00
#
_symmetry.space_group_name_H-M   'P 1'
#
loop_
_entity.id
_entity.type
_entity.pdbx_description
1 polymer ?
#
loop_
_entity_poly.entity_id
_entity_poly.type
_entity_poly.pdbx_seq_one_letter_code
_entity_poly.pdbx_strand_id
1 'polypeptide(L)'
;MRDIAERLPAWWTRRHGHAPPAGDTGARSLPQEQQAGPSDESSATAEAVPGQSTLWRMRTTVKDEPGSLAALCTALAGRQIDILSLQTHPLAEGTVDEFLLRAPGGLMASELTKVVSLAGGTDTWIERADAHDLVDAPTRVLGLAARTALDAAELPLALRQLLGRCTIRQLPATPVGGGRGPGGVPVEGALEDTVMRLRAPEGGVITVERPYLPFTPTEFARARALVELDARLGPRVPHSQDVLTLPEGNEITVRRADARDLEAAKAMHERCSARTLGMRYHGPVGDADRYLNHLLSPRFGRTLAVQTASGRLVGLGHLLWDGDETEVALLIEDKWQRRGVGGELLERLVAMAAEANCESVYAVTQASNTGMVAAMRGLGLPLDYQIEEGTLVITARLRAGRSGSRPPYEVAEEQVGERIARD
;
A
#
# COMPACT_ATOMS: atom_id res chain seq x y z
N MET A 1 21.20 19.57 -25.72
CA MET A 1 19.85 18.95 -25.76
C MET A 1 19.87 17.48 -25.33
N ARG A 2 20.68 17.16 -24.32
CA ARG A 2 20.62 15.98 -23.45
C ARG A 2 20.29 16.56 -22.08
N ASP A 3 19.15 16.24 -21.48
CA ASP A 3 18.84 16.37 -20.03
C ASP A 3 17.33 16.37 -19.75
N ILE A 4 16.68 15.22 -19.91
CA ILE A 4 15.35 14.97 -19.32
C ILE A 4 15.34 13.62 -18.57
N ALA A 5 16.17 12.65 -19.00
CA ALA A 5 16.27 11.34 -18.35
C ALA A 5 16.93 11.37 -16.95
N GLU A 6 17.73 12.38 -16.61
CA GLU A 6 18.36 12.52 -15.27
C GLU A 6 17.49 13.27 -14.24
N ARG A 7 16.31 13.80 -14.62
CA ARG A 7 15.50 14.68 -13.75
C ARG A 7 14.36 13.99 -13.00
N LEU A 8 13.94 12.80 -13.40
CA LEU A 8 13.00 12.01 -12.61
C LEU A 8 13.54 11.73 -11.19
N PRO A 9 14.79 11.29 -10.97
CA PRO A 9 15.36 11.07 -9.62
C PRO A 9 15.32 12.31 -8.71
N ALA A 10 15.36 13.52 -9.29
CA ALA A 10 15.37 14.79 -8.55
C ALA A 10 13.97 15.25 -8.09
N TRP A 11 12.91 14.77 -8.73
CA TRP A 11 11.53 14.90 -8.25
C TRP A 11 11.27 13.91 -7.11
N TRP A 12 11.73 12.66 -7.26
CA TRP A 12 11.61 11.60 -6.24
C TRP A 12 12.31 11.92 -4.91
N THR A 13 13.49 12.55 -4.95
CA THR A 13 14.24 12.91 -3.73
C THR A 13 13.60 14.03 -2.90
N ARG A 14 12.73 14.88 -3.50
CA ARG A 14 12.09 15.99 -2.78
C ARG A 14 10.84 15.58 -2.00
N ARG A 15 10.24 14.42 -2.31
CA ARG A 15 9.06 13.89 -1.60
C ARG A 15 9.37 13.47 -0.15
N HIS A 16 10.64 13.23 0.18
CA HIS A 16 11.08 12.84 1.54
C HIS A 16 11.49 14.02 2.44
N GLY A 17 11.27 15.27 2.02
CA GLY A 17 11.56 16.46 2.82
C GLY A 17 10.34 17.03 3.54
N HIS A 18 9.73 16.29 4.46
CA HIS A 18 8.73 16.86 5.39
C HIS A 18 9.22 16.78 6.84
N ALA A 19 10.23 17.60 7.15
CA ALA A 19 10.29 18.24 8.46
C ALA A 19 9.35 19.46 8.42
N PRO A 20 8.54 19.72 9.47
CA PRO A 20 7.71 20.92 9.51
C PRO A 20 8.62 22.17 9.51
N PRO A 21 8.25 23.25 8.81
CA PRO A 21 9.04 24.49 8.81
C PRO A 21 9.04 25.11 10.22
N ALA A 22 10.24 25.41 10.73
CA ALA A 22 10.41 26.29 11.87
C ALA A 22 10.07 27.73 11.42
N GLY A 23 8.82 28.12 11.66
CA GLY A 23 8.28 29.44 11.35
C GLY A 23 8.15 30.29 12.61
N ASP A 24 9.24 30.94 12.94
CA ASP A 24 9.39 32.22 13.64
C ASP A 24 8.08 33.00 13.93
N THR A 25 7.82 33.28 15.21
CA THR A 25 6.99 34.42 15.62
C THR A 25 7.70 35.14 16.76
N GLY A 26 8.69 35.96 16.41
CA GLY A 26 9.25 36.94 17.31
C GLY A 26 8.27 38.08 17.58
N ALA A 27 7.72 38.15 18.79
CA ALA A 27 7.25 39.41 19.38
C ALA A 27 7.24 39.37 20.93
N ARG A 28 8.32 39.95 21.47
CA ARG A 28 8.46 40.67 22.76
C ARG A 28 8.48 39.89 24.09
N SER A 29 9.43 40.34 24.91
CA SER A 29 9.79 39.83 26.23
C SER A 29 9.23 40.69 27.38
N LEU A 30 9.08 40.00 28.52
CA LEU A 30 9.11 40.43 29.95
C LEU A 30 7.83 40.99 30.60
N PRO A 31 7.62 40.88 31.95
CA PRO A 31 8.44 40.22 32.99
C PRO A 31 7.68 39.30 33.99
N GLN A 32 8.50 38.71 34.86
CA GLN A 32 8.35 37.80 36.00
C GLN A 32 7.39 38.24 37.14
N GLU A 33 6.97 37.24 37.94
CA GLU A 33 6.36 37.26 39.29
C GLU A 33 4.83 37.24 39.43
N GLN A 34 4.26 36.08 39.81
CA GLN A 34 3.50 35.95 41.07
C GLN A 34 3.14 34.49 41.43
N GLN A 35 3.75 34.04 42.53
CA GLN A 35 3.32 33.13 43.59
C GLN A 35 2.22 32.07 43.38
N ALA A 36 2.58 30.86 43.84
CA ALA A 36 1.72 29.72 44.16
C ALA A 36 0.66 29.99 45.25
N GLY A 37 -0.47 29.29 45.15
CA GLY A 37 -1.43 29.07 46.23
C GLY A 37 -2.78 28.51 45.72
N PRO A 38 -3.44 27.60 46.46
CA PRO A 38 -4.21 26.47 45.91
C PRO A 38 -5.68 26.80 45.61
N SER A 39 -6.35 26.01 44.78
CA SER A 39 -7.82 25.98 44.74
C SER A 39 -8.31 24.56 44.58
N ASP A 40 -9.29 24.24 45.42
CA ASP A 40 -9.79 22.92 45.73
C ASP A 40 -10.51 22.22 44.57
N GLU A 41 -10.47 20.90 44.70
CA GLU A 41 -11.43 19.91 44.25
C GLU A 41 -12.83 20.46 43.90
N SER A 42 -13.21 20.31 42.63
CA SER A 42 -14.55 19.81 42.35
C SER A 42 -14.55 18.95 41.10
N SER A 43 -14.83 17.69 41.35
CA SER A 43 -15.04 16.59 40.44
C SER A 43 -16.03 16.93 39.32
N ALA A 44 -15.55 16.84 38.09
CA ALA A 44 -16.35 16.29 36.99
C ALA A 44 -15.64 15.01 36.54
N THR A 45 -15.88 13.93 37.27
CA THR A 45 -15.62 12.57 36.81
C THR A 45 -16.40 12.37 35.53
N ALA A 46 -15.73 12.51 34.39
CA ALA A 46 -16.16 11.84 33.18
C ALA A 46 -16.08 10.34 33.49
N GLU A 47 -17.24 9.73 33.75
CA GLU A 47 -17.37 8.29 33.89
C GLU A 47 -16.69 7.64 32.69
N ALA A 48 -15.55 7.01 32.93
CA ALA A 48 -14.87 6.20 31.95
C ALA A 48 -15.80 5.04 31.59
N VAL A 49 -16.28 5.03 30.35
CA VAL A 49 -17.03 3.91 29.78
C VAL A 49 -16.21 2.63 30.01
N PRO A 50 -16.72 1.62 30.73
CA PRO A 50 -15.99 0.37 30.91
C PRO A 50 -15.90 -0.31 29.55
N GLY A 51 -14.68 -0.59 29.07
CA GLY A 51 -14.47 -1.57 28.00
C GLY A 51 -13.83 -1.12 26.69
N GLN A 52 -13.34 0.12 26.55
CA GLN A 52 -12.48 0.42 25.40
C GLN A 52 -11.07 -0.14 25.66
N SER A 53 -10.81 -1.37 25.22
CA SER A 53 -9.44 -1.91 25.14
C SER A 53 -8.79 -1.44 23.84
N THR A 54 -7.49 -1.16 23.84
CA THR A 54 -6.77 -0.90 22.58
C THR A 54 -5.76 -1.99 22.25
N LEU A 55 -5.63 -2.27 20.95
CA LEU A 55 -4.66 -3.21 20.42
C LEU A 55 -3.35 -2.48 20.08
N TRP A 56 -2.24 -3.12 20.44
CA TRP A 56 -0.89 -2.65 20.17
C TRP A 56 -0.07 -3.76 19.54
N ARG A 57 0.72 -3.41 18.53
CA ARG A 57 1.84 -4.23 18.09
C ARG A 57 3.10 -3.65 18.73
N MET A 58 3.88 -4.50 19.37
CA MET A 58 5.13 -4.12 20.02
C MET A 58 6.22 -5.07 19.59
N ARG A 59 7.40 -4.53 19.30
CA ARG A 59 8.62 -5.30 19.10
C ARG A 59 9.67 -4.78 20.05
N THR A 60 10.40 -5.66 20.73
CA THR A 60 11.49 -5.25 21.62
C THR A 60 12.59 -6.30 21.63
N THR A 61 13.84 -5.87 21.74
CA THR A 61 14.97 -6.75 21.96
C THR A 61 15.08 -7.08 23.43
N VAL A 62 15.29 -8.34 23.75
CA VAL A 62 15.46 -8.87 25.10
C VAL A 62 16.71 -9.74 25.11
N LYS A 63 17.41 -9.81 26.26
CA LYS A 63 18.56 -10.71 26.41
C LYS A 63 18.13 -12.17 26.27
N ASP A 64 18.91 -12.95 25.53
CA ASP A 64 18.69 -14.39 25.38
C ASP A 64 19.22 -15.15 26.61
N GLU A 65 18.54 -14.97 27.73
CA GLU A 65 18.85 -15.60 29.01
C GLU A 65 17.55 -16.06 29.69
N PRO A 66 17.54 -17.20 30.40
CA PRO A 66 16.37 -17.67 31.12
C PRO A 66 15.79 -16.61 32.06
N GLY A 67 14.49 -16.33 31.93
CA GLY A 67 13.77 -15.38 32.78
C GLY A 67 13.63 -13.96 32.22
N SER A 68 14.38 -13.58 31.19
CA SER A 68 14.29 -12.23 30.61
C SER A 68 12.90 -11.95 30.02
N LEU A 69 12.37 -12.86 29.21
CA LEU A 69 11.00 -12.77 28.71
C LEU A 69 9.96 -12.85 29.84
N ALA A 70 10.22 -13.64 30.89
CA ALA A 70 9.30 -13.76 32.04
C ALA A 70 9.19 -12.44 32.82
N ALA A 71 10.30 -11.71 32.98
CA ALA A 71 10.31 -10.38 33.59
C ALA A 71 9.46 -9.39 32.78
N LEU A 72 9.59 -9.42 31.45
CA LEU A 72 8.77 -8.61 30.55
C LEU A 72 7.28 -8.94 30.65
N CYS A 73 6.91 -10.22 30.57
CA CYS A 73 5.52 -10.67 30.73
C CYS A 73 4.94 -10.26 32.08
N THR A 74 5.74 -10.34 33.16
CA THR A 74 5.32 -9.92 34.51
C THR A 74 5.06 -8.42 34.57
N ALA A 75 5.91 -7.61 33.93
CA ALA A 75 5.74 -6.16 33.88
C ALA A 75 4.48 -5.74 33.10
N LEU A 76 4.19 -6.42 31.99
CA LEU A 76 2.96 -6.22 31.20
C LEU A 76 1.71 -6.62 32.01
N ALA A 77 1.74 -7.77 32.67
CA ALA A 77 0.65 -8.25 33.52
C ALA A 77 0.34 -7.27 34.67
N GLY A 78 1.37 -6.65 35.28
CA GLY A 78 1.22 -5.62 36.30
C GLY A 78 0.46 -4.36 35.84
N ARG A 79 0.30 -4.18 34.52
CA ARG A 79 -0.48 -3.10 33.90
C ARG A 79 -1.80 -3.57 33.29
N GLN A 80 -2.22 -4.80 33.57
CA GLN A 80 -3.41 -5.43 32.99
C GLN A 80 -3.36 -5.47 31.46
N ILE A 81 -2.16 -5.66 30.90
CA ILE A 81 -1.96 -5.83 29.47
C ILE A 81 -1.99 -7.32 29.16
N ASP A 82 -2.90 -7.72 28.29
CA ASP A 82 -3.06 -9.08 27.82
C ASP A 82 -2.21 -9.33 26.57
N ILE A 83 -1.55 -10.49 26.50
CA ILE A 83 -0.69 -10.90 25.37
C ILE A 83 -1.50 -11.84 24.49
N LEU A 84 -1.92 -11.35 23.33
CA LEU A 84 -2.73 -12.10 22.37
C LEU A 84 -1.88 -13.02 21.50
N SER A 85 -0.64 -12.62 21.21
CA SER A 85 0.32 -13.40 20.44
C SER A 85 1.75 -12.97 20.78
N LEU A 86 2.68 -13.91 20.73
CA LEU A 86 4.12 -13.69 20.89
C LEU A 86 4.87 -14.46 19.79
N GLN A 87 5.78 -13.78 19.12
CA GLN A 87 6.76 -14.38 18.22
C GLN A 87 8.16 -14.00 18.64
N THR A 88 9.04 -14.98 18.67
CA THR A 88 10.41 -14.80 19.12
C THR A 88 11.34 -14.99 17.93
N HIS A 89 12.21 -14.01 17.69
CA HIS A 89 13.18 -13.97 16.61
C HIS A 89 14.59 -13.97 17.17
N PRO A 90 15.29 -15.12 17.18
CA PRO A 90 16.64 -15.19 17.70
C PRO A 90 17.60 -14.37 16.83
N LEU A 91 18.48 -13.60 17.49
CA LEU A 91 19.58 -12.86 16.87
C LEU A 91 20.92 -13.43 17.33
N ALA A 92 22.02 -12.91 16.76
CA ALA A 92 23.37 -13.24 17.23
C ALA A 92 23.62 -12.70 18.66
N GLU A 93 23.05 -11.53 18.97
CA GLU A 93 23.08 -10.93 20.31
C GLU A 93 21.65 -10.67 20.78
N GLY A 94 21.15 -11.54 21.66
CA GLY A 94 19.80 -11.44 22.21
C GLY A 94 18.71 -11.95 21.27
N THR A 95 17.49 -11.52 21.52
CA THR A 95 16.29 -12.01 20.84
C THR A 95 15.30 -10.87 20.66
N VAL A 96 14.72 -10.78 19.47
CA VAL A 96 13.66 -9.81 19.17
C VAL A 96 12.32 -10.49 19.38
N ASP A 97 11.55 -10.02 20.36
CA ASP A 97 10.21 -10.49 20.63
C ASP A 97 9.17 -9.53 20.05
N GLU A 98 8.26 -10.07 19.23
CA GLU A 98 7.12 -9.37 18.67
C GLU A 98 5.83 -9.81 19.37
N PHE A 99 5.13 -8.85 19.94
CA PHE A 99 3.91 -9.01 20.70
C PHE A 99 2.72 -8.36 20.00
N LEU A 100 1.58 -9.03 20.07
CA LEU A 100 0.27 -8.42 19.90
C LEU A 100 -0.37 -8.31 21.27
N LEU A 101 -0.67 -7.08 21.69
CA LEU A 101 -1.10 -6.76 23.04
C LEU A 101 -2.51 -6.15 23.03
N ARG A 102 -3.28 -6.45 24.06
CA ARG A 102 -4.53 -5.74 24.39
C ARG A 102 -4.35 -5.02 25.71
N ALA A 103 -4.39 -3.70 25.66
CA ALA A 103 -4.21 -2.83 26.82
C ALA A 103 -5.50 -2.07 27.18
N PRO A 104 -5.65 -1.58 28.41
CA PRO A 104 -6.70 -0.63 28.78
C PRO A 104 -6.66 0.64 27.91
N GLY A 105 -7.81 1.22 27.56
CA GLY A 105 -7.95 2.28 26.54
C GLY A 105 -7.21 3.59 26.79
N GLY A 106 -6.85 3.87 28.05
CA GLY A 106 -6.08 5.05 28.43
C GLY A 106 -4.56 4.87 28.35
N LEU A 107 -4.04 3.65 28.13
CA LEU A 107 -2.60 3.40 28.14
C LEU A 107 -1.94 4.07 26.94
N MET A 108 -0.98 4.95 27.20
CA MET A 108 -0.20 5.64 26.18
C MET A 108 1.00 4.80 25.73
N ALA A 109 1.45 5.00 24.49
CA ALA A 109 2.64 4.32 23.96
C ALA A 109 3.89 4.54 24.82
N SER A 110 4.06 5.77 25.35
CA SER A 110 5.19 6.13 26.22
C SER A 110 5.19 5.38 27.54
N GLU A 111 4.02 5.08 28.10
CA GLU A 111 3.90 4.27 29.31
C GLU A 111 4.28 2.82 29.04
N LEU A 112 3.84 2.27 27.91
CA LEU A 112 4.23 0.94 27.46
C LEU A 112 5.75 0.84 27.24
N THR A 113 6.36 1.80 26.54
CA THR A 113 7.81 1.88 26.38
C THR A 113 8.52 1.88 27.73
N LYS A 114 8.07 2.70 28.69
CA LYS A 114 8.68 2.77 30.01
C LYS A 114 8.61 1.44 30.77
N VAL A 115 7.47 0.76 30.71
CA VAL A 115 7.28 -0.56 31.34
C VAL A 115 8.23 -1.59 30.75
N VAL A 116 8.35 -1.62 29.41
CA VAL A 116 9.22 -2.53 28.67
C VAL A 116 10.69 -2.27 28.98
N SER A 117 11.13 -1.01 28.96
CA SER A 117 12.52 -0.65 29.27
C SER A 117 12.91 -0.99 30.70
N LEU A 118 12.02 -0.77 31.68
CA LEU A 118 12.27 -1.17 33.07
C LEU A 118 12.35 -2.69 33.25
N ALA A 119 11.69 -3.45 32.38
CA ALA A 119 11.75 -4.91 32.35
C ALA A 119 12.96 -5.45 31.56
N GLY A 120 13.85 -4.58 31.06
CA GLY A 120 15.06 -4.96 30.35
C GLY A 120 14.93 -5.02 28.82
N GLY A 121 13.81 -4.56 28.25
CA GLY A 121 13.66 -4.43 26.81
C GLY A 121 14.42 -3.23 26.24
N THR A 122 15.10 -3.43 25.10
CA THR A 122 15.75 -2.36 24.33
C THR A 122 15.19 -2.31 22.91
N ASP A 123 15.49 -1.22 22.19
CA ASP A 123 15.08 -1.04 20.78
C ASP A 123 13.58 -1.26 20.56
N THR A 124 12.79 -0.77 21.52
CA THR A 124 11.35 -1.01 21.55
C THR A 124 10.64 -0.16 20.50
N TRP A 125 9.91 -0.83 19.62
CA TRP A 125 9.03 -0.22 18.64
C TRP A 125 7.57 -0.58 18.94
N ILE A 126 6.68 0.41 18.91
CA ILE A 126 5.28 0.26 19.27
C ILE A 126 4.41 0.99 18.24
N GLU A 127 3.38 0.31 17.74
CA GLU A 127 2.33 0.92 16.92
C GLU A 127 0.94 0.43 17.33
N ARG A 128 -0.11 1.16 16.91
CA ARG A 128 -1.48 0.68 17.03
C ARG A 128 -1.69 -0.52 16.10
N ALA A 129 -2.30 -1.57 16.63
CA ALA A 129 -2.71 -2.74 15.85
C ALA A 129 -4.20 -2.66 15.49
N ASP A 130 -4.58 -3.39 14.44
CA ASP A 130 -5.97 -3.50 13.99
C ASP A 130 -6.50 -4.96 14.06
N ALA A 131 -7.78 -5.15 13.76
CA ALA A 131 -8.43 -6.45 13.89
C ALA A 131 -7.82 -7.56 12.98
N HIS A 132 -7.18 -7.21 11.87
CA HIS A 132 -6.50 -8.17 10.98
C HIS A 132 -5.23 -8.74 11.62
N ASP A 133 -4.62 -8.02 12.57
CA ASP A 133 -3.43 -8.49 13.27
C ASP A 133 -3.74 -9.64 14.24
N LEU A 134 -5.01 -9.85 14.59
CA LEU A 134 -5.46 -10.95 15.43
C LEU A 134 -5.38 -12.32 14.74
N VAL A 135 -5.24 -12.35 13.42
CA VAL A 135 -5.04 -13.61 12.68
C VAL A 135 -3.66 -14.16 13.01
N ASP A 136 -3.61 -15.41 13.44
CA ASP A 136 -2.35 -16.08 13.75
C ASP A 136 -1.42 -16.14 12.53
N ALA A 137 -0.11 -16.13 12.78
CA ALA A 137 0.85 -16.05 11.69
C ALA A 137 0.84 -17.24 10.73
N PRO A 138 0.71 -18.52 11.17
CA PRO A 138 0.54 -19.64 10.25
C PRO A 138 -0.63 -19.46 9.29
N THR A 139 -1.83 -19.11 9.79
CA THR A 139 -3.01 -18.87 8.96
C THR A 139 -2.77 -17.72 7.98
N ARG A 140 -2.17 -16.61 8.45
CA ARG A 140 -1.82 -15.47 7.59
C ARG A 140 -0.86 -15.88 6.48
N VAL A 141 0.22 -16.61 6.80
CA VAL A 141 1.21 -17.07 5.81
C VAL A 141 0.59 -18.00 4.77
N LEU A 142 -0.29 -18.93 5.18
CA LEU A 142 -1.00 -19.81 4.25
C LEU A 142 -1.94 -19.02 3.32
N GLY A 143 -2.63 -18.01 3.85
CA GLY A 143 -3.46 -17.11 3.04
C GLY A 143 -2.64 -16.33 2.01
N LEU A 144 -1.48 -15.79 2.40
CA LEU A 144 -0.55 -15.10 1.50
C LEU A 144 0.01 -16.04 0.41
N ALA A 145 0.36 -17.27 0.79
CA ALA A 145 0.81 -18.29 -0.14
C ALA A 145 -0.28 -18.67 -1.15
N ALA A 146 -1.53 -18.82 -0.71
CA ALA A 146 -2.67 -19.13 -1.57
C ALA A 146 -2.97 -17.98 -2.56
N ARG A 147 -2.98 -16.72 -2.09
CA ARG A 147 -3.14 -15.54 -2.96
C ARG A 147 -2.05 -15.48 -4.02
N THR A 148 -0.81 -15.61 -3.57
CA THR A 148 0.35 -15.67 -4.47
C THR A 148 0.12 -16.80 -5.46
N ALA A 149 -0.26 -18.00 -5.05
CA ALA A 149 -0.49 -19.12 -5.96
C ALA A 149 -1.56 -18.90 -7.03
N LEU A 150 -2.52 -18.00 -6.82
CA LEU A 150 -3.56 -17.67 -7.81
C LEU A 150 -3.12 -16.58 -8.81
N ASP A 151 -2.34 -15.60 -8.37
CA ASP A 151 -1.92 -14.45 -9.19
C ASP A 151 -0.47 -14.07 -8.88
N ALA A 152 0.41 -14.13 -9.89
CA ALA A 152 1.81 -13.74 -9.72
C ALA A 152 1.99 -12.25 -9.34
N ALA A 153 0.98 -11.41 -9.60
CA ALA A 153 0.98 -10.01 -9.19
C ALA A 153 0.83 -9.80 -7.69
N GLU A 154 0.48 -10.83 -6.92
CA GLU A 154 0.33 -10.75 -5.48
C GLU A 154 1.67 -10.82 -4.74
N LEU A 155 2.78 -11.25 -5.37
CA LEU A 155 4.04 -11.45 -4.66
C LEU A 155 4.54 -10.18 -3.92
N PRO A 156 4.63 -8.99 -4.54
CA PRO A 156 5.03 -7.78 -3.82
C PRO A 156 4.06 -7.43 -2.69
N LEU A 157 2.75 -7.56 -2.92
CA LEU A 157 1.73 -7.27 -1.91
C LEU A 157 1.82 -8.24 -0.72
N ALA A 158 2.09 -9.51 -1.00
CA ALA A 158 2.25 -10.56 -0.01
C ALA A 158 3.53 -10.36 0.81
N LEU A 159 4.63 -9.95 0.18
CA LEU A 159 5.86 -9.58 0.89
C LEU A 159 5.63 -8.39 1.83
N ARG A 160 4.87 -7.36 1.38
CA ARG A 160 4.51 -6.21 2.23
C ARG A 160 3.67 -6.66 3.42
N GLN A 161 2.64 -7.49 3.20
CA GLN A 161 1.81 -8.02 4.29
C GLN A 161 2.58 -8.95 5.25
N LEU A 162 3.58 -9.67 4.74
CA LEU A 162 4.42 -10.58 5.53
C LEU A 162 5.41 -9.83 6.43
N LEU A 163 5.96 -8.71 5.94
CA LEU A 163 7.06 -7.96 6.57
C LEU A 163 6.60 -6.67 7.28
N GLY A 164 5.32 -6.32 7.15
CA GLY A 164 4.73 -5.10 7.71
C GLY A 164 5.00 -3.88 6.84
N ARG A 165 5.12 -2.70 7.47
CA ARG A 165 5.37 -1.45 6.75
C ARG A 165 6.77 -1.47 6.13
N CYS A 166 6.85 -1.71 4.82
CA CYS A 166 8.08 -1.66 4.04
C CYS A 166 7.80 -1.19 2.61
N THR A 167 8.82 -0.61 2.00
CA THR A 167 8.83 -0.27 0.57
C THR A 167 9.42 -1.42 -0.21
N ILE A 168 8.77 -1.82 -1.31
CA ILE A 168 9.26 -2.88 -2.19
C ILE A 168 9.59 -2.28 -3.55
N ARG A 169 10.84 -2.46 -3.98
CA ARG A 169 11.31 -2.06 -5.31
C ARG A 169 11.74 -3.28 -6.08
N GLN A 170 11.24 -3.42 -7.30
CA GLN A 170 11.66 -4.49 -8.22
C GLN A 170 12.50 -3.91 -9.35
N LEU A 171 13.72 -4.42 -9.50
CA LEU A 171 14.60 -4.06 -10.59
C LEU A 171 14.73 -5.26 -11.56
N PRO A 172 14.42 -5.10 -12.86
CA PRO A 172 14.53 -6.19 -13.82
C PRO A 172 15.99 -6.59 -14.08
N ALA A 173 16.20 -7.83 -14.51
CA ALA A 173 17.51 -8.39 -14.84
C ALA A 173 18.28 -7.55 -15.89
N THR A 174 17.53 -6.93 -16.81
CA THR A 174 18.07 -6.07 -17.86
C THR A 174 17.40 -4.69 -17.77
N PRO A 175 18.04 -3.67 -17.18
CA PRO A 175 17.42 -2.36 -16.98
C PRO A 175 17.07 -1.70 -18.32
N VAL A 176 15.93 -1.02 -18.36
CA VAL A 176 15.50 -0.20 -19.50
C VAL A 176 16.60 0.84 -19.78
N GLY A 177 17.24 0.77 -20.95
CA GLY A 177 18.39 1.61 -21.31
C GLY A 177 19.75 0.92 -21.43
N GLY A 178 19.87 -0.40 -21.17
CA GLY A 178 21.10 -1.16 -21.46
C GLY A 178 22.25 -0.93 -20.48
N GLY A 179 21.97 -0.40 -19.29
CA GLY A 179 22.93 -0.31 -18.20
C GLY A 179 23.36 -1.69 -17.67
N ARG A 180 24.48 -1.75 -16.94
CA ARG A 180 24.84 -2.93 -16.16
C ARG A 180 23.67 -3.27 -15.23
N GLY A 181 23.20 -4.52 -15.29
CA GLY A 181 22.21 -5.03 -14.35
C GLY A 181 22.69 -4.87 -12.90
N PRO A 182 21.79 -5.02 -11.91
CA PRO A 182 22.18 -4.94 -10.51
C PRO A 182 23.39 -5.83 -10.23
N GLY A 183 24.34 -5.33 -9.43
CA GLY A 183 25.47 -6.12 -8.94
C GLY A 183 24.94 -7.45 -8.38
N GLY A 184 25.64 -8.55 -8.67
CA GLY A 184 25.12 -9.90 -8.43
C GLY A 184 24.71 -10.11 -6.97
N VAL A 185 23.41 -10.14 -6.70
CA VAL A 185 22.88 -10.57 -5.41
C VAL A 185 23.19 -12.07 -5.27
N PRO A 186 23.74 -12.53 -4.12
CA PRO A 186 23.96 -13.94 -3.87
C PRO A 186 22.69 -14.77 -4.10
N VAL A 187 22.84 -16.05 -4.44
CA VAL A 187 21.68 -16.95 -4.64
C VAL A 187 20.78 -16.99 -3.40
N GLU A 188 21.38 -16.88 -2.22
CA GLU A 188 20.68 -16.87 -0.94
C GLU A 188 19.95 -15.56 -0.63
N GLY A 189 20.21 -14.49 -1.40
CA GLY A 189 19.85 -13.11 -1.11
C GLY A 189 20.90 -12.39 -0.25
N ALA A 190 20.62 -11.16 0.14
CA ALA A 190 21.44 -10.38 1.08
C ALA A 190 20.55 -9.66 2.10
N LEU A 191 21.05 -9.52 3.32
CA LEU A 191 20.40 -8.86 4.44
C LEU A 191 21.39 -7.85 5.05
N GLU A 192 21.03 -6.58 5.01
CA GLU A 192 21.81 -5.44 5.50
C GLU A 192 20.89 -4.59 6.39
N ASP A 193 20.76 -4.96 7.67
CA ASP A 193 19.91 -4.29 8.66
C ASP A 193 18.50 -3.95 8.13
N THR A 194 18.28 -2.71 7.70
CA THR A 194 17.01 -2.17 7.20
C THR A 194 16.69 -2.50 5.75
N VAL A 195 17.61 -3.18 5.04
CA VAL A 195 17.49 -3.51 3.62
C VAL A 195 17.67 -5.01 3.41
N MET A 196 16.71 -5.59 2.69
CA MET A 196 16.74 -6.98 2.25
C MET A 196 16.73 -7.04 0.73
N ARG A 197 17.62 -7.84 0.14
CA ARG A 197 17.68 -8.08 -1.31
C ARG A 197 17.43 -9.55 -1.60
N LEU A 198 16.42 -9.83 -2.40
CA LEU A 198 16.01 -11.16 -2.83
C LEU A 198 16.16 -11.27 -4.35
N ARG A 199 16.54 -12.44 -4.84
CA ARG A 199 16.58 -12.70 -6.28
C ARG A 199 15.15 -12.85 -6.80
N ALA A 200 14.76 -12.04 -7.77
CA ALA A 200 13.48 -12.20 -8.45
C ALA A 200 13.51 -13.45 -9.35
N PRO A 201 12.41 -14.21 -9.51
CA PRO A 201 12.43 -15.45 -10.28
C PRO A 201 12.80 -15.28 -11.77
N GLU A 202 12.62 -14.09 -12.33
CA GLU A 202 13.00 -13.68 -13.69
C GLU A 202 14.47 -13.24 -13.84
N GLY A 203 15.25 -13.33 -12.76
CA GLY A 203 16.65 -12.91 -12.73
C GLY A 203 16.87 -11.45 -12.34
N GLY A 204 15.82 -10.72 -11.98
CA GLY A 204 15.90 -9.39 -11.37
C GLY A 204 16.23 -9.41 -9.88
N VAL A 205 16.08 -8.26 -9.22
CA VAL A 205 16.27 -8.10 -7.78
C VAL A 205 15.03 -7.45 -7.17
N ILE A 206 14.51 -8.06 -6.11
CA ILE A 206 13.51 -7.48 -5.23
C ILE A 206 14.25 -6.88 -4.04
N THR A 207 14.14 -5.57 -3.85
CA THR A 207 14.69 -4.86 -2.70
C THR A 207 13.53 -4.49 -1.78
N VAL A 208 13.62 -4.90 -0.52
CA VAL A 208 12.68 -4.53 0.53
C VAL A 208 13.42 -3.63 1.51
N GLU A 209 12.86 -2.47 1.80
CA GLU A 209 13.46 -1.45 2.65
C GLU A 209 12.46 -0.99 3.70
N ARG A 210 12.90 -0.83 4.94
CA ARG A 210 12.10 -0.14 5.97
C ARG A 210 12.99 0.79 6.83
N PRO A 211 12.65 2.07 6.98
CA PRO A 211 13.60 3.10 7.40
C PRO A 211 14.10 3.01 8.85
N TYR A 212 13.32 2.41 9.77
CA TYR A 212 13.57 2.55 11.22
C TYR A 212 13.66 1.23 11.99
N LEU A 213 13.53 0.08 11.31
CA LEU A 213 13.48 -1.22 11.97
C LEU A 213 14.34 -2.24 11.21
N PRO A 214 15.44 -2.76 11.80
CA PRO A 214 16.24 -3.80 11.15
C PRO A 214 15.43 -5.09 10.93
N PHE A 215 15.65 -5.76 9.80
CA PHE A 215 15.11 -7.08 9.49
C PHE A 215 15.84 -8.18 10.25
N THR A 216 15.07 -9.11 10.80
CA THR A 216 15.59 -10.31 11.46
C THR A 216 15.94 -11.39 10.42
N PRO A 217 16.87 -12.31 10.74
CA PRO A 217 17.12 -13.49 9.89
C PRO A 217 15.87 -14.33 9.64
N THR A 218 14.95 -14.41 10.60
CA THR A 218 13.67 -15.11 10.44
C THR A 218 12.76 -14.42 9.41
N GLU A 219 12.66 -13.09 9.43
CA GLU A 219 11.92 -12.33 8.41
C GLU A 219 12.50 -12.56 7.01
N PHE A 220 13.84 -12.53 6.90
CA PHE A 220 14.54 -12.84 5.65
C PHE A 220 14.24 -14.25 5.13
N ALA A 221 14.31 -15.26 6.01
CA ALA A 221 14.01 -16.63 5.65
C ALA A 221 12.56 -16.81 5.15
N ARG A 222 11.58 -16.17 5.81
CA ARG A 222 10.17 -16.21 5.40
C ARG A 222 9.95 -15.54 4.03
N ALA A 223 10.54 -14.36 3.84
CA ALA A 223 10.43 -13.64 2.57
C ALA A 223 11.05 -14.44 1.41
N ARG A 224 12.24 -15.01 1.63
CA ARG A 224 12.90 -15.89 0.67
C ARG A 224 12.05 -17.12 0.33
N ALA A 225 11.47 -17.77 1.33
CA ALA A 225 10.59 -18.93 1.11
C ALA A 225 9.36 -18.58 0.26
N LEU A 226 8.77 -17.40 0.46
CA LEU A 226 7.64 -16.93 -0.35
C LEU A 226 8.05 -16.65 -1.81
N VAL A 227 9.22 -16.02 -2.02
CA VAL A 227 9.77 -15.80 -3.37
C VAL A 227 10.11 -17.12 -4.06
N GLU A 228 10.67 -18.08 -3.33
CA GLU A 228 10.97 -19.42 -3.85
C GLU A 228 9.69 -20.17 -4.24
N LEU A 229 8.62 -20.05 -3.44
CA LEU A 229 7.31 -20.58 -3.79
C LEU A 229 6.79 -19.97 -5.10
N ASP A 230 6.84 -18.63 -5.26
CA ASP A 230 6.44 -17.97 -6.52
C ASP A 230 7.26 -18.48 -7.72
N ALA A 231 8.57 -18.62 -7.53
CA ALA A 231 9.47 -19.11 -8.57
C ALA A 231 9.09 -20.52 -9.04
N ARG A 232 8.76 -21.42 -8.10
CA ARG A 232 8.35 -22.80 -8.41
C ARG A 232 7.00 -22.88 -9.10
N LEU A 233 6.07 -21.97 -8.77
CA LEU A 233 4.74 -21.92 -9.38
C LEU A 233 4.76 -21.31 -10.80
N GLY A 234 5.74 -20.45 -11.10
CA GLY A 234 5.89 -19.84 -12.42
C GLY A 234 4.83 -18.77 -12.74
N PRO A 235 4.86 -18.16 -13.94
CA PRO A 235 3.94 -17.09 -14.31
C PRO A 235 2.48 -17.59 -14.36
N ARG A 236 1.59 -16.89 -13.66
CA ARG A 236 0.16 -17.19 -13.60
C ARG A 236 -0.66 -15.91 -13.46
N VAL A 237 -1.74 -15.84 -14.22
CA VAL A 237 -2.68 -14.72 -14.21
C VAL A 237 -4.09 -15.29 -14.19
N PRO A 238 -4.98 -14.81 -13.30
CA PRO A 238 -6.36 -15.27 -13.25
C PRO A 238 -7.08 -15.09 -14.59
N HIS A 239 -7.82 -16.12 -15.01
CA HIS A 239 -8.65 -16.05 -16.21
C HIS A 239 -10.04 -15.54 -15.83
N SER A 240 -10.21 -14.22 -15.83
CA SER A 240 -11.53 -13.57 -15.75
C SER A 240 -11.80 -12.79 -17.03
N GLN A 241 -13.06 -12.86 -17.51
CA GLN A 241 -13.54 -12.12 -18.68
C GLN A 241 -14.94 -11.62 -18.39
N ASP A 242 -15.17 -10.32 -18.59
CA ASP A 242 -16.49 -9.71 -18.48
C ASP A 242 -16.86 -9.06 -19.81
N VAL A 243 -18.06 -9.39 -20.30
CA VAL A 243 -18.62 -8.78 -21.52
C VAL A 243 -19.51 -7.61 -21.11
N LEU A 244 -19.30 -6.46 -21.74
CA LEU A 244 -20.00 -5.22 -21.46
C LEU A 244 -20.58 -4.64 -22.74
N THR A 245 -21.80 -4.17 -22.67
CA THR A 245 -22.42 -3.37 -23.73
C THR A 245 -22.20 -1.90 -23.41
N LEU A 246 -21.42 -1.21 -24.24
CA LEU A 246 -21.23 0.23 -24.11
C LEU A 246 -22.54 0.98 -24.41
N PRO A 247 -22.73 2.22 -23.91
CA PRO A 247 -23.91 3.02 -24.20
C PRO A 247 -24.19 3.21 -25.70
N GLU A 248 -23.14 3.17 -26.53
CA GLU A 248 -23.22 3.26 -27.99
C GLU A 248 -23.55 1.91 -28.67
N GLY A 249 -23.91 0.87 -27.91
CA GLY A 249 -24.34 -0.45 -28.40
C GLY A 249 -23.21 -1.41 -28.79
N ASN A 250 -21.94 -1.00 -28.65
CA ASN A 250 -20.81 -1.88 -28.96
C ASN A 250 -20.51 -2.82 -27.79
N GLU A 251 -20.40 -4.11 -28.06
CA GLU A 251 -19.91 -5.08 -27.08
C GLU A 251 -18.38 -5.07 -27.00
N ILE A 252 -17.89 -4.97 -25.76
CA ILE A 252 -16.47 -5.11 -25.44
C ILE A 252 -16.28 -6.20 -24.38
N THR A 253 -15.13 -6.86 -24.41
CA THR A 253 -14.71 -7.81 -23.38
C THR A 253 -13.54 -7.22 -22.62
N VAL A 254 -13.64 -7.16 -21.29
CA VAL A 254 -12.54 -6.78 -20.41
C VAL A 254 -11.99 -8.02 -19.74
N ARG A 255 -10.67 -8.21 -19.80
CA ARG A 255 -10.00 -9.37 -19.19
C ARG A 255 -8.61 -9.03 -18.67
N ARG A 256 -8.07 -9.87 -17.78
CA ARG A 256 -6.64 -9.81 -17.44
C ARG A 256 -5.78 -10.05 -18.68
N ALA A 257 -4.70 -9.29 -18.80
CA ALA A 257 -3.70 -9.41 -19.85
C ALA A 257 -2.34 -9.78 -19.27
N ASP A 258 -1.52 -10.45 -20.06
CA ASP A 258 -0.18 -10.85 -19.67
C ASP A 258 0.82 -10.83 -20.84
N ALA A 259 2.03 -11.34 -20.63
CA ALA A 259 3.10 -11.35 -21.63
C ALA A 259 2.72 -12.02 -22.97
N ARG A 260 1.70 -12.89 -23.00
CA ARG A 260 1.19 -13.51 -24.25
C ARG A 260 0.46 -12.50 -25.13
N ASP A 261 -0.02 -11.40 -24.57
CA ASP A 261 -0.72 -10.33 -25.28
C ASP A 261 0.22 -9.31 -25.95
N LEU A 262 1.54 -9.50 -25.85
CA LEU A 262 2.54 -8.53 -26.33
C LEU A 262 2.33 -8.14 -27.79
N GLU A 263 2.13 -9.11 -28.69
CA GLU A 263 1.96 -8.83 -30.12
C GLU A 263 0.64 -8.12 -30.40
N ALA A 264 -0.44 -8.46 -29.69
CA ALA A 264 -1.72 -7.77 -29.82
C ALA A 264 -1.65 -6.32 -29.28
N ALA A 265 -0.89 -6.10 -28.20
CA ALA A 265 -0.63 -4.79 -27.62
C ALA A 265 0.20 -3.90 -28.55
N LYS A 266 1.26 -4.44 -29.17
CA LYS A 266 2.04 -3.75 -30.21
C LYS A 266 1.18 -3.35 -31.39
N ALA A 267 0.38 -4.28 -31.90
CA ALA A 267 -0.54 -3.98 -33.00
C ALA A 267 -1.55 -2.88 -32.62
N MET A 268 -1.99 -2.80 -31.35
CA MET A 268 -2.82 -1.68 -30.87
C MET A 268 -2.04 -0.36 -30.85
N HIS A 269 -0.80 -0.36 -30.35
CA HIS A 269 0.06 0.82 -30.32
C HIS A 269 0.26 1.43 -31.70
N GLU A 270 0.55 0.60 -32.71
CA GLU A 270 0.75 1.05 -34.10
C GLU A 270 -0.46 1.80 -34.69
N ARG A 271 -1.66 1.53 -34.16
CA ARG A 271 -2.90 2.19 -34.59
C ARG A 271 -3.24 3.43 -33.79
N CYS A 272 -2.60 3.63 -32.64
CA CYS A 272 -2.79 4.81 -31.83
C CYS A 272 -2.09 6.01 -32.47
N SER A 273 -2.70 7.19 -32.39
CA SER A 273 -2.04 8.41 -32.86
C SER A 273 -0.81 8.76 -32.01
N ALA A 274 0.13 9.50 -32.61
CA ALA A 274 1.30 10.02 -31.89
C ALA A 274 0.90 10.88 -30.67
N ARG A 275 -0.24 11.58 -30.76
CA ARG A 275 -0.81 12.33 -29.63
C ARG A 275 -1.24 11.40 -28.50
N THR A 276 -1.99 10.34 -28.81
CA THR A 276 -2.44 9.36 -27.82
C THR A 276 -1.26 8.67 -27.13
N LEU A 277 -0.24 8.28 -27.90
CA LEU A 277 0.99 7.70 -27.34
C LEU A 277 1.78 8.71 -26.50
N GLY A 278 1.90 9.96 -26.95
CA GLY A 278 2.60 11.02 -26.21
C GLY A 278 1.92 11.46 -24.92
N MET A 279 0.60 11.24 -24.77
CA MET A 279 -0.11 11.45 -23.50
C MET A 279 0.08 10.28 -22.52
N ARG A 280 0.37 9.08 -23.02
CA ARG A 280 0.60 7.86 -22.23
C ARG A 280 2.06 7.72 -21.79
N TYR A 281 2.99 8.04 -22.67
CA TYR A 281 4.42 7.88 -22.47
C TYR A 281 5.07 9.26 -22.34
N HIS A 282 5.53 9.59 -21.13
CA HIS A 282 6.23 10.84 -20.82
C HIS A 282 7.71 10.83 -21.26
N GLY A 283 8.07 9.92 -22.18
CA GLY A 283 9.41 9.72 -22.74
C GLY A 283 9.34 9.35 -24.23
N PRO A 284 10.46 8.98 -24.88
CA PRO A 284 10.49 8.66 -26.31
C PRO A 284 9.54 7.51 -26.65
N VAL A 285 8.57 7.76 -27.55
CA VAL A 285 7.56 6.77 -27.97
C VAL A 285 8.19 5.53 -28.63
N GLY A 286 9.39 5.67 -29.22
CA GLY A 286 10.13 4.56 -29.84
C GLY A 286 10.54 3.44 -28.87
N ASP A 287 10.49 3.68 -27.56
CA ASP A 287 10.77 2.66 -26.54
C ASP A 287 9.51 1.91 -26.07
N ALA A 288 8.32 2.24 -26.62
CA ALA A 288 7.04 1.70 -26.15
C ALA A 288 6.98 0.15 -26.14
N ASP A 289 7.62 -0.51 -27.11
CA ASP A 289 7.71 -1.98 -27.17
C ASP A 289 8.46 -2.58 -25.98
N ARG A 290 9.46 -1.86 -25.49
CA ARG A 290 10.22 -2.26 -24.31
C ARG A 290 9.42 -2.04 -23.04
N TYR A 291 8.63 -0.96 -22.99
CA TYR A 291 7.69 -0.71 -21.89
C TYR A 291 6.58 -1.76 -21.82
N LEU A 292 6.06 -2.23 -22.96
CA LEU A 292 5.00 -3.24 -22.98
C LEU A 292 5.38 -4.54 -22.27
N ASN A 293 6.63 -5.00 -22.41
CA ASN A 293 7.10 -6.18 -21.69
C ASN A 293 7.03 -6.01 -20.17
N HIS A 294 7.38 -4.82 -19.68
CA HIS A 294 7.28 -4.48 -18.27
C HIS A 294 5.81 -4.38 -17.83
N LEU A 295 4.98 -3.67 -18.60
CA LEU A 295 3.57 -3.45 -18.29
C LEU A 295 2.73 -4.74 -18.33
N LEU A 296 3.07 -5.69 -19.21
CA LEU A 296 2.37 -6.98 -19.32
C LEU A 296 2.94 -8.05 -18.39
N SER A 297 4.06 -7.79 -17.72
CA SER A 297 4.58 -8.70 -16.73
C SER A 297 3.71 -8.60 -15.46
N PRO A 298 3.16 -9.73 -14.97
CA PRO A 298 2.33 -9.72 -13.78
C PRO A 298 3.12 -9.33 -12.52
N ARG A 299 4.46 -9.30 -12.55
CA ARG A 299 5.25 -8.99 -11.34
C ARG A 299 5.19 -7.52 -10.94
N PHE A 300 5.05 -6.63 -11.91
CA PHE A 300 5.05 -5.19 -11.67
C PHE A 300 3.65 -4.61 -11.48
N GLY A 301 2.61 -5.44 -11.55
CA GLY A 301 1.25 -4.96 -11.49
C GLY A 301 0.22 -5.89 -12.13
N ARG A 302 -0.98 -5.35 -12.31
CA ARG A 302 -2.08 -6.00 -13.01
C ARG A 302 -2.40 -5.22 -14.26
N THR A 303 -2.57 -5.93 -15.37
CA THR A 303 -3.01 -5.32 -16.63
C THR A 303 -4.36 -5.88 -17.05
N LEU A 304 -5.24 -4.98 -17.48
CA LEU A 304 -6.51 -5.27 -18.13
C LEU A 304 -6.40 -4.93 -19.62
N ALA A 305 -6.92 -5.82 -20.46
CA ALA A 305 -7.12 -5.58 -21.88
C ALA A 305 -8.60 -5.46 -22.19
N VAL A 306 -8.92 -4.54 -23.10
CA VAL A 306 -10.24 -4.39 -23.70
C VAL A 306 -10.18 -4.93 -25.11
N GLN A 307 -11.08 -5.84 -25.43
CA GLN A 307 -11.22 -6.43 -26.75
C GLN A 307 -12.60 -6.13 -27.33
N THR A 308 -12.68 -6.01 -28.66
CA THR A 308 -13.95 -6.03 -29.38
C THR A 308 -14.53 -7.45 -29.42
N ALA A 309 -15.79 -7.59 -29.84
CA ALA A 309 -16.40 -8.88 -30.15
C ALA A 309 -15.59 -9.74 -31.15
N SER A 310 -14.77 -9.11 -32.01
CA SER A 310 -13.87 -9.81 -32.94
C SER A 310 -12.53 -10.25 -32.30
N GLY A 311 -12.37 -10.09 -30.98
CA GLY A 311 -11.14 -10.40 -30.24
C GLY A 311 -10.02 -9.37 -30.41
N ARG A 312 -10.28 -8.23 -31.07
CA ARG A 312 -9.25 -7.22 -31.36
C ARG A 312 -9.05 -6.33 -30.14
N LEU A 313 -7.80 -6.20 -29.69
CA LEU A 313 -7.42 -5.35 -28.56
C LEU A 313 -7.54 -3.86 -28.93
N VAL A 314 -8.29 -3.09 -28.13
CA VAL A 314 -8.61 -1.66 -28.36
C VAL A 314 -8.32 -0.75 -27.17
N GLY A 315 -7.98 -1.33 -26.01
CA GLY A 315 -7.54 -0.58 -24.85
C GLY A 315 -6.72 -1.43 -23.89
N LEU A 316 -5.82 -0.78 -23.17
CA LEU A 316 -5.05 -1.33 -22.06
C LEU A 316 -5.21 -0.43 -20.84
N GLY A 317 -5.33 -1.06 -19.68
CA GLY A 317 -5.26 -0.39 -18.39
C GLY A 317 -4.27 -1.12 -17.50
N HIS A 318 -3.40 -0.38 -16.83
CA HIS A 318 -2.32 -0.90 -16.00
C HIS A 318 -2.49 -0.36 -14.58
N LEU A 319 -2.41 -1.26 -13.61
CA LEU A 319 -2.27 -0.97 -12.20
C LEU A 319 -0.88 -1.43 -11.77
N LEU A 320 0.03 -0.51 -11.50
CA LEU A 320 1.44 -0.80 -11.26
C LEU A 320 1.80 -0.62 -9.78
N TRP A 321 2.63 -1.52 -9.29
CA TRP A 321 3.18 -1.46 -7.95
C TRP A 321 4.41 -0.56 -7.93
N ASP A 322 4.36 0.48 -7.10
CA ASP A 322 5.43 1.46 -7.03
C ASP A 322 5.77 1.76 -5.57
N GLY A 323 6.70 0.99 -5.02
CA GLY A 323 7.08 1.10 -3.61
C GLY A 323 5.93 0.74 -2.69
N ASP A 324 5.45 1.72 -1.93
CA ASP A 324 4.26 1.65 -1.07
C ASP A 324 3.00 2.26 -1.73
N GLU A 325 3.14 2.85 -2.92
CA GLU A 325 2.06 3.45 -3.69
C GLU A 325 1.64 2.56 -4.87
N THR A 326 0.60 3.00 -5.58
CA THR A 326 0.03 2.27 -6.72
C THR A 326 -0.31 3.25 -7.82
N GLU A 327 0.29 3.06 -9.00
CA GLU A 327 0.06 3.90 -10.16
C GLU A 327 -1.00 3.27 -11.08
N VAL A 328 -1.86 4.10 -11.67
CA VAL A 328 -2.76 3.70 -12.75
C VAL A 328 -2.43 4.42 -14.04
N ALA A 329 -2.38 3.67 -15.14
CA ALA A 329 -2.13 4.21 -16.47
C ALA A 329 -3.02 3.54 -17.52
N LEU A 330 -3.57 4.33 -18.43
CA LEU A 330 -4.52 3.87 -19.44
C LEU A 330 -4.05 4.24 -20.85
N LEU A 331 -4.30 3.36 -21.81
CA LEU A 331 -4.11 3.62 -23.24
C LEU A 331 -5.30 3.08 -24.01
N ILE A 332 -6.04 3.96 -24.68
CA ILE A 332 -7.24 3.59 -25.46
C ILE A 332 -7.03 4.03 -26.92
N GLU A 333 -7.26 3.12 -27.87
CA GLU A 333 -7.20 3.42 -29.31
C GLU A 333 -8.14 4.60 -29.63
N ASP A 334 -7.67 5.56 -30.44
CA ASP A 334 -8.34 6.85 -30.69
C ASP A 334 -9.83 6.71 -31.05
N LYS A 335 -10.20 5.69 -31.83
CA LYS A 335 -11.59 5.42 -32.27
C LYS A 335 -12.52 4.99 -31.14
N TRP A 336 -11.96 4.50 -30.03
CA TRP A 336 -12.69 3.97 -28.86
C TRP A 336 -12.69 4.94 -27.68
N GLN A 337 -11.99 6.07 -27.80
CA GLN A 337 -11.99 7.11 -26.78
C GLN A 337 -13.37 7.80 -26.70
N ARG A 338 -13.69 8.35 -25.51
CA ARG A 338 -14.97 9.03 -25.21
C ARG A 338 -16.22 8.15 -25.31
N ARG A 339 -16.06 6.82 -25.27
CA ARG A 339 -17.16 5.84 -25.27
C ARG A 339 -17.36 5.14 -23.91
N GLY A 340 -16.77 5.67 -22.84
CA GLY A 340 -16.81 5.07 -21.50
C GLY A 340 -15.72 4.03 -21.19
N VAL A 341 -15.00 3.51 -22.20
CA VAL A 341 -13.98 2.45 -22.04
C VAL A 341 -12.90 2.78 -20.99
N GLY A 342 -12.40 4.02 -21.00
CA GLY A 342 -11.37 4.44 -20.04
C GLY A 342 -11.86 4.51 -18.59
N GLY A 343 -13.12 4.94 -18.39
CA GLY A 343 -13.74 4.97 -17.06
C GLY A 343 -13.96 3.56 -16.51
N GLU A 344 -14.50 2.67 -17.34
CA GLU A 344 -14.71 1.25 -17.00
C GLU A 344 -13.39 0.56 -16.60
N LEU A 345 -12.32 0.77 -17.37
CA LEU A 345 -11.00 0.23 -17.02
C LEU A 345 -10.52 0.80 -15.69
N LEU A 346 -10.65 2.11 -15.48
CA LEU A 346 -10.18 2.78 -14.27
C LEU A 346 -10.91 2.27 -13.03
N GLU A 347 -12.23 2.15 -13.07
CA GLU A 347 -13.05 1.64 -11.96
C GLU A 347 -12.63 0.21 -11.57
N ARG A 348 -12.40 -0.66 -12.56
CA ARG A 348 -11.94 -2.04 -12.32
C ARG A 348 -10.53 -2.09 -11.73
N LEU A 349 -9.60 -1.26 -12.22
CA LEU A 349 -8.25 -1.21 -11.68
C LEU A 349 -8.26 -0.68 -10.23
N VAL A 350 -9.12 0.30 -9.95
CA VAL A 350 -9.33 0.82 -8.59
C VAL A 350 -9.93 -0.24 -7.67
N ALA A 351 -10.89 -1.03 -8.14
CA ALA A 351 -11.42 -2.17 -7.39
C ALA A 351 -10.32 -3.20 -7.08
N MET A 352 -9.48 -3.54 -8.06
CA MET A 352 -8.33 -4.43 -7.85
C MET A 352 -7.31 -3.89 -6.85
N ALA A 353 -7.11 -2.57 -6.81
CA ALA A 353 -6.25 -1.93 -5.82
C ALA A 353 -6.87 -1.97 -4.41
N ALA A 354 -8.19 -1.81 -4.31
CA ALA A 354 -8.91 -1.94 -3.04
C ALA A 354 -8.83 -3.37 -2.49
N GLU A 355 -9.02 -4.40 -3.34
CA GLU A 355 -8.83 -5.82 -2.98
C GLU A 355 -7.39 -6.14 -2.56
N ALA A 356 -6.41 -5.41 -3.11
CA ALA A 356 -5.01 -5.48 -2.73
C ALA A 356 -4.68 -4.75 -1.41
N ASN A 357 -5.66 -4.11 -0.76
CA ASN A 357 -5.49 -3.26 0.42
C ASN A 357 -4.52 -2.08 0.17
N CYS A 358 -4.56 -1.49 -1.02
CA CYS A 358 -3.87 -0.23 -1.29
C CYS A 358 -4.62 0.93 -0.63
N GLU A 359 -3.88 1.92 -0.11
CA GLU A 359 -4.49 3.10 0.52
C GLU A 359 -4.99 4.12 -0.51
N SER A 360 -4.26 4.22 -1.62
CA SER A 360 -4.53 5.15 -2.71
C SER A 360 -4.02 4.63 -4.03
N VAL A 361 -4.59 5.17 -5.12
CA VAL A 361 -4.11 4.98 -6.49
C VAL A 361 -3.85 6.36 -7.07
N TYR A 362 -2.72 6.55 -7.75
CA TYR A 362 -2.39 7.80 -8.41
C TYR A 362 -2.20 7.64 -9.91
N ALA A 363 -2.43 8.71 -10.66
CA ALA A 363 -2.19 8.78 -12.10
C ALA A 363 -1.27 9.97 -12.40
N VAL A 364 -0.21 9.74 -13.18
CA VAL A 364 0.66 10.80 -13.71
C VAL A 364 0.28 11.12 -15.14
N THR A 365 -0.11 12.37 -15.39
CA THR A 365 -0.54 12.79 -16.72
C THR A 365 -0.14 14.23 -17.01
N GLN A 366 -0.32 14.69 -18.25
CA GLN A 366 -0.14 16.11 -18.57
C GLN A 366 -1.35 16.90 -18.07
N ALA A 367 -1.14 18.11 -17.57
CA ALA A 367 -2.23 18.98 -17.08
C ALA A 367 -3.30 19.27 -18.16
N SER A 368 -2.93 19.16 -19.44
CA SER A 368 -3.82 19.29 -20.61
C SER A 368 -4.67 18.04 -20.89
N ASN A 369 -4.42 16.90 -20.24
CA ASN A 369 -5.14 15.66 -20.45
C ASN A 369 -6.48 15.65 -19.68
N THR A 370 -7.45 16.37 -20.22
CA THR A 370 -8.81 16.47 -19.64
C THR A 370 -9.53 15.13 -19.55
N GLY A 371 -9.20 14.16 -20.43
CA GLY A 371 -9.79 12.83 -20.42
C GLY A 371 -9.45 12.05 -19.15
N MET A 372 -8.17 12.03 -18.75
CA MET A 372 -7.75 11.39 -17.50
C MET A 372 -8.33 12.09 -16.27
N VAL A 373 -8.35 13.43 -16.27
CA VAL A 373 -8.97 14.21 -15.17
C VAL A 373 -10.46 13.86 -15.01
N ALA A 374 -11.19 13.77 -16.12
CA ALA A 374 -12.60 13.40 -16.10
C ALA A 374 -12.81 11.96 -15.62
N ALA A 375 -11.98 11.01 -16.08
CA ALA A 375 -12.03 9.62 -15.63
C ALA A 375 -11.79 9.50 -14.11
N MET A 376 -10.74 10.15 -13.58
CA MET A 376 -10.44 10.14 -12.15
C MET A 376 -11.58 10.76 -11.32
N ARG A 377 -12.20 11.85 -11.78
CA ARG A 377 -13.39 12.44 -11.12
C ARG A 377 -14.59 11.52 -11.15
N GLY A 378 -14.76 10.73 -12.21
CA GLY A 378 -15.82 9.75 -12.36
C GLY A 378 -15.84 8.68 -11.27
N LEU A 379 -14.70 8.41 -10.62
CA LEU A 379 -14.59 7.44 -9.52
C LEU A 379 -15.41 7.83 -8.28
N GLY A 380 -15.76 9.12 -8.11
CA GLY A 380 -16.47 9.58 -6.92
C GLY A 380 -15.67 9.48 -5.61
N LEU A 381 -14.35 9.29 -5.70
CA LEU A 381 -13.43 9.21 -4.56
C LEU A 381 -12.85 10.58 -4.21
N PRO A 382 -12.38 10.79 -2.96
CA PRO A 382 -11.59 11.97 -2.62
C PRO A 382 -10.31 12.02 -3.47
N LEU A 383 -10.11 13.15 -4.16
CA LEU A 383 -8.98 13.38 -5.06
C LEU A 383 -8.06 14.49 -4.56
N ASP A 384 -6.76 14.20 -4.52
CA ASP A 384 -5.70 15.19 -4.34
C ASP A 384 -5.03 15.49 -5.69
N TYR A 385 -4.71 16.76 -5.92
CA TYR A 385 -4.10 17.23 -7.17
C TYR A 385 -2.76 17.91 -6.88
N GLN A 386 -1.71 17.52 -7.61
CA GLN A 386 -0.40 18.16 -7.57
C GLN A 386 0.06 18.49 -9.00
N ILE A 387 0.49 19.73 -9.23
CA ILE A 387 0.92 20.19 -10.55
C ILE A 387 2.34 20.74 -10.45
N GLU A 388 3.24 20.22 -11.29
CA GLU A 388 4.61 20.69 -11.41
C GLU A 388 5.07 20.64 -12.87
N GLU A 389 5.59 21.75 -13.39
CA GLU A 389 6.14 21.88 -14.76
C GLU A 389 5.22 21.31 -15.88
N GLY A 390 3.90 21.43 -15.73
CA GLY A 390 2.91 20.95 -16.71
C GLY A 390 2.54 19.47 -16.56
N THR A 391 3.17 18.74 -15.64
CA THR A 391 2.77 17.42 -15.18
C THR A 391 1.74 17.55 -14.06
N LEU A 392 0.71 16.72 -14.10
CA LEU A 392 -0.37 16.62 -13.14
C LEU A 392 -0.37 15.21 -12.53
N VAL A 393 -0.27 15.14 -11.21
CA VAL A 393 -0.50 13.93 -10.43
C VAL A 393 -1.87 14.03 -9.77
N ILE A 394 -2.72 13.03 -10.03
CA ILE A 394 -4.06 12.91 -9.44
C ILE A 394 -4.05 11.69 -8.54
N THR A 395 -4.31 11.85 -7.24
CA THR A 395 -4.33 10.74 -6.28
C THR A 395 -5.75 10.52 -5.77
N ALA A 396 -6.28 9.30 -5.93
CA ALA A 396 -7.56 8.87 -5.38
C ALA A 396 -7.33 8.07 -4.09
N ARG A 397 -7.95 8.47 -2.97
CA ARG A 397 -7.89 7.75 -1.70
C ARG A 397 -8.93 6.63 -1.67
N LEU A 398 -8.49 5.38 -1.55
CA LEU A 398 -9.37 4.19 -1.58
C LEU A 398 -9.97 3.89 -0.21
N ARG A 399 -9.16 4.07 0.84
CA ARG A 399 -9.66 4.06 2.21
C ARG A 399 -10.12 5.46 2.55
N ALA A 400 -11.44 5.63 2.63
CA ALA A 400 -12.00 6.71 3.44
C ALA A 400 -11.46 6.51 4.87
N GLY A 401 -10.48 7.32 5.26
CA GLY A 401 -10.32 7.59 6.68
C GLY A 401 -11.70 7.96 7.21
N ARG A 402 -12.16 7.28 8.26
CA ARG A 402 -13.40 7.64 8.95
C ARG A 402 -13.21 9.07 9.48
N SER A 403 -13.54 10.04 8.64
CA SER A 403 -13.63 11.45 8.97
C SER A 403 -15.08 11.70 9.34
N GLY A 404 -15.31 12.04 10.61
CA GLY A 404 -16.55 12.64 11.09
C GLY A 404 -17.72 11.69 11.30
N SER A 405 -17.95 11.31 12.55
CA SER A 405 -19.28 10.91 13.02
C SER A 405 -20.29 12.02 12.74
N ARG A 406 -21.37 11.70 12.03
CA ARG A 406 -22.64 12.39 12.18
C ARG A 406 -23.74 11.34 12.12
N PRO A 407 -24.43 11.01 13.23
CA PRO A 407 -25.55 10.09 13.17
C PRO A 407 -26.72 10.76 12.44
N PRO A 408 -27.49 10.01 11.63
CA PRO A 408 -28.75 10.48 11.07
C PRO A 408 -29.82 10.40 12.17
N TYR A 409 -30.39 11.54 12.54
CA TYR A 409 -31.66 11.58 13.26
C TYR A 409 -32.62 12.39 12.40
N GLU A 410 -33.53 11.69 11.73
CA GLU A 410 -34.83 12.19 11.31
C GLU A 410 -35.71 10.95 11.08
N VAL A 411 -36.39 10.53 12.14
CA VAL A 411 -37.48 9.57 12.06
C VAL A 411 -38.73 10.40 11.78
N ALA A 412 -39.25 10.31 10.56
CA ALA A 412 -40.61 10.75 10.26
C ALA A 412 -41.57 9.71 10.85
N GLU A 413 -42.30 10.11 11.89
CA GLU A 413 -43.45 9.36 12.39
C GLU A 413 -44.60 9.49 11.39
N GLU A 414 -44.78 8.48 10.54
CA GLU A 414 -46.05 8.28 9.83
C GLU A 414 -46.94 7.31 10.61
N GLN A 415 -48.11 7.85 10.92
CA GLN A 415 -49.22 7.27 11.65
C GLN A 415 -49.70 5.95 11.02
N VAL A 416 -49.71 4.88 11.82
CA VAL A 416 -50.57 3.72 11.55
C VAL A 416 -51.63 3.67 12.64
N GLY A 417 -52.85 4.02 12.24
CA GLY A 417 -54.03 3.96 13.08
C GLY A 417 -54.39 2.52 13.42
N GLU A 418 -54.44 2.22 14.72
CA GLU A 418 -55.01 0.99 15.22
C GLU A 418 -56.45 1.27 15.68
N ARG A 419 -57.41 0.84 14.86
CA ARG A 419 -58.81 0.66 15.26
C ARG A 419 -58.89 -0.58 16.15
N ILE A 420 -59.19 -0.39 17.43
CA ILE A 420 -59.87 -1.41 18.23
C ILE A 420 -61.08 -0.76 18.88
N ALA A 421 -62.23 -1.40 18.69
CA ALA A 421 -63.54 -0.96 19.12
C ALA A 421 -64.00 -1.67 20.40
N ARG A 422 -64.92 -1.01 21.12
CA ARG A 422 -65.87 -1.50 22.15
C ARG A 422 -65.27 -1.72 23.54
N ASP A 423 -65.84 -1.20 24.64
CA ASP A 423 -67.19 -0.69 24.94
C ASP A 423 -67.13 0.58 25.81
#